data_AF-A0A7C3S7Q0-F1
#
_entry.id   AF-A0A7C3S7Q0-F1
#
_cell.length_a   1.000
_cell.length_b   1.000
_cell.length_c   1.000
_cell.angle_alpha   90.00
_cell.angle_beta   90.00
_cell.angle_gamma   90.00
#
_symmetry.space_group_name_H-M   'P 1'
#
loop_
_entity.id
_entity.type
_entity.pdbx_description
1 polymer ?
#
loop_
_entity_poly.entity_id
_entity_poly.type
_entity_poly.pdbx_seq_one_letter_code
_entity_poly.pdbx_strand_id
1 'polypeptide(L)'
;MTTKLVRFEDGKIVLPDDFRDWASSGEQLVAIFEDDTIIIKRIRKPPLTEIARQVPEEPEMPLQEIAAEVHKYREEKRGAGRS
;
A
#
# COMPACT_ATOMS: atom_id res chain seq x y z
N MET A 1 -6.76 0.57 -31.97
CA MET A 1 -6.05 1.71 -31.38
C MET A 1 -7.02 2.88 -31.41
N THR A 2 -7.43 3.40 -30.25
CA THR A 2 -8.48 4.42 -30.17
C THR A 2 -7.83 5.73 -29.80
N THR A 3 -7.84 6.71 -30.71
CA THR A 3 -7.35 8.06 -30.46
C THR A 3 -8.50 8.91 -29.93
N LYS A 4 -8.26 9.65 -28.85
CA LYS A 4 -9.21 10.58 -28.27
C LYS A 4 -8.57 11.95 -28.19
N LEU A 5 -9.36 12.97 -28.50
CA LEU A 5 -8.91 14.35 -28.34
C LEU A 5 -8.95 14.72 -26.86
N VAL A 6 -7.86 15.31 -26.38
CA VAL A 6 -7.75 15.90 -25.04
C VAL A 6 -7.65 17.42 -25.19
N ARG A 7 -8.12 18.15 -24.17
CA ARG A 7 -7.98 19.60 -24.13
C ARG A 7 -6.93 20.00 -23.11
N PHE A 8 -6.19 21.06 -23.42
CA PHE A 8 -5.23 21.67 -22.50
C PHE A 8 -5.80 23.01 -22.04
N GLU A 9 -6.15 23.09 -20.76
CA GLU A 9 -6.78 24.27 -20.15
C GLU A 9 -6.07 24.55 -18.82
N ASP A 10 -5.59 25.78 -18.61
CA ASP A 10 -4.93 26.23 -17.37
C ASP A 10 -3.80 25.33 -16.87
N GLY A 11 -2.94 24.85 -17.78
CA GLY A 11 -1.82 23.97 -17.43
C GLY A 11 -2.23 22.53 -17.10
N LYS A 12 -3.50 22.16 -17.35
CA LYS A 12 -4.05 20.84 -17.08
C LYS A 12 -4.49 20.15 -18.37
N ILE A 13 -4.29 18.84 -18.43
CA ILE A 13 -4.87 17.99 -19.47
C ILE A 13 -6.25 17.53 -18.99
N VAL A 14 -7.28 17.94 -19.71
CA VAL A 14 -8.66 17.50 -19.47
C VAL A 14 -8.89 16.22 -20.27
N LEU A 15 -9.06 15.12 -19.55
CA LEU A 15 -9.36 13.80 -20.12
C LEU A 15 -10.87 13.68 -20.41
N PRO A 16 -11.26 13.00 -21.51
CA PRO A 16 -12.65 12.68 -21.81
C PRO A 16 -13.35 11.90 -20.69
N ASP A 17 -14.69 11.98 -20.61
CA ASP A 17 -15.45 11.32 -19.53
C ASP A 17 -15.29 9.79 -19.50
N ASP A 18 -15.02 9.17 -20.64
CA ASP A 18 -14.70 7.76 -20.80
C ASP A 18 -13.40 7.35 -20.07
N PHE A 19 -12.56 8.29 -19.64
CA PHE A 19 -11.44 8.00 -18.73
C PHE A 19 -11.87 7.78 -17.27
N ARG A 20 -13.08 8.17 -16.86
CA ARG A 20 -13.56 7.98 -15.48
C ARG A 20 -13.72 6.51 -15.11
N ASP A 21 -14.04 5.67 -16.09
CA ASP A 21 -14.11 4.22 -15.91
C ASP A 21 -12.71 3.62 -15.68
N TRP A 22 -11.66 4.28 -16.20
CA TRP A 22 -10.29 3.82 -16.11
C TRP A 22 -9.60 4.26 -14.82
N ALA A 23 -9.81 5.51 -14.37
CA ALA A 23 -9.24 6.05 -13.15
C ALA A 23 -10.29 6.83 -12.34
N SER A 24 -10.32 6.56 -11.04
CA SER A 24 -11.25 7.25 -10.13
C SER A 24 -10.80 8.68 -9.85
N SER A 25 -11.77 9.56 -9.56
CA SER A 25 -11.46 10.92 -9.12
C SER A 25 -10.59 10.89 -7.85
N GLY A 26 -9.50 11.66 -7.85
CA GLY A 26 -8.54 11.71 -6.74
C GLY A 26 -7.49 10.59 -6.72
N GLU A 27 -7.52 9.64 -7.66
CA GLU A 27 -6.46 8.64 -7.83
C GLU A 27 -5.16 9.32 -8.29
N GLN A 28 -4.04 9.00 -7.62
CA GLN A 28 -2.72 9.47 -8.07
C GLN A 28 -2.25 8.62 -9.25
N LEU A 29 -1.79 9.31 -10.30
CA LEU A 29 -1.30 8.71 -11.54
C LEU A 29 0.16 9.11 -11.77
N VAL A 30 0.89 8.28 -12.50
CA VAL A 30 2.23 8.61 -12.98
C VAL A 30 2.12 9.17 -14.38
N ALA A 31 2.67 10.37 -14.60
CA ALA A 31 2.86 10.95 -15.92
C ALA A 31 4.35 10.90 -16.28
N ILE A 32 4.66 10.30 -17.43
CA ILE A 32 6.01 10.21 -18.00
C ILE A 32 6.00 11.03 -19.28
N PHE A 33 6.97 11.92 -19.43
CA PHE A 33 7.14 12.77 -20.61
C PHE A 33 8.32 12.23 -21.42
N GLU A 34 8.05 11.72 -22.61
CA GLU A 34 9.04 11.19 -23.55
C GLU A 34 8.89 11.97 -24.86
N ASP A 35 9.82 12.90 -25.11
CA ASP A 35 9.83 13.78 -26.30
C ASP A 35 8.48 14.48 -26.57
N ASP A 36 7.69 13.96 -27.52
CA ASP A 36 6.38 14.48 -27.93
C ASP A 36 5.19 13.71 -27.30
N THR A 37 5.49 12.71 -26.48
CA THR A 37 4.54 11.74 -25.97
C THR A 37 4.41 11.85 -24.44
N ILE A 38 3.15 11.89 -23.97
CA ILE A 38 2.82 11.81 -22.55
C ILE A 38 2.20 10.45 -22.26
N ILE A 39 2.86 9.67 -21.40
CA ILE A 39 2.39 8.36 -20.97
C ILE A 39 1.79 8.49 -19.57
N ILE A 40 0.51 8.16 -19.43
CA ILE A 40 -0.19 8.17 -18.14
C ILE A 40 -0.41 6.72 -17.67
N LYS A 41 0.08 6.39 -16.47
CA LYS A 41 -0.05 5.05 -15.86
C LYS A 41 -0.73 5.13 -14.49
N ARG A 42 -1.54 4.12 -14.17
CA ARG A 42 -2.11 3.92 -12.83
C ARG A 42 -1.06 3.39 -11.88
N ILE A 43 -1.05 3.92 -10.66
CA ILE A 43 -0.29 3.35 -9.55
C ILE A 43 -1.08 2.16 -9.02
N ARG A 44 -0.73 0.95 -9.47
CA ARG A 44 -1.27 -0.27 -8.84
C ARG A 44 -0.58 -0.43 -7.49
N LYS A 45 -1.35 -0.31 -6.40
CA LYS A 45 -0.87 -0.76 -5.10
C LYS A 45 -0.63 -2.27 -5.20
N PRO A 46 0.55 -2.78 -4.78
CA PRO A 46 0.76 -4.21 -4.72
C PRO A 46 -0.33 -4.84 -3.84
N PRO A 47 -0.85 -6.03 -4.19
CA PRO A 47 -1.78 -6.75 -3.34
C PRO A 47 -1.14 -7.00 -1.97
N LEU A 48 -1.97 -7.10 -0.92
CA LEU A 48 -1.48 -7.31 0.46
C LEU A 48 -0.55 -8.53 0.59
N THR A 49 -0.74 -9.54 -0.25
CA THR A 49 0.10 -10.74 -0.35
C THR A 49 1.52 -10.44 -0.83
N GLU A 50 1.69 -9.48 -1.74
CA GLU A 50 3.01 -9.02 -2.19
C GLU A 50 3.69 -8.14 -1.13
N ILE A 51 2.92 -7.33 -0.41
CA ILE A 51 3.42 -6.53 0.71
C ILE A 51 3.92 -7.46 1.84
N ALA A 52 3.16 -8.49 2.19
CA ALA A 52 3.53 -9.45 3.22
C ALA A 52 4.83 -10.21 2.91
N ARG A 53 5.12 -10.47 1.62
CA ARG A 53 6.37 -11.11 1.18
C ARG A 53 7.60 -10.19 1.24
N GLN A 54 7.39 -8.88 1.30
CA GLN A 54 8.47 -7.89 1.41
C GLN A 54 8.86 -7.63 2.87
N VAL A 55 8.04 -8.08 3.82
CA VAL A 55 8.41 -8.08 5.23
C VAL A 55 9.41 -9.22 5.43
N PRO A 56 10.64 -8.94 5.89
CA PRO A 56 11.54 -10.03 6.29
C PRO A 56 10.80 -10.86 7.32
N GLU A 57 10.78 -12.19 7.17
CA GLU A 57 10.30 -13.08 8.22
C GLU A 57 11.06 -12.74 9.49
N GLU A 58 10.43 -12.01 10.41
CA GLU A 58 10.95 -11.91 11.76
C GLU A 58 11.01 -13.35 12.27
N PRO A 59 12.18 -13.82 12.76
CA PRO A 59 12.29 -15.18 13.24
C PRO A 59 11.19 -15.39 14.28
N GLU A 60 10.36 -16.42 14.07
CA GLU A 60 9.35 -16.80 15.04
C GLU A 60 10.04 -16.92 16.40
N MET A 61 9.51 -16.20 17.39
CA MET A 61 10.08 -16.19 18.73
C MET A 61 10.22 -17.64 19.20
N PRO A 62 11.44 -18.10 19.54
CA PRO A 62 11.65 -19.49 19.92
C PRO A 62 10.77 -19.82 21.13
N LEU A 63 10.21 -21.04 21.14
CA LEU A 63 9.25 -21.49 22.17
C LEU A 63 9.72 -21.26 23.61
N GLN A 64 11.04 -21.22 23.83
CA GLN A 64 11.65 -20.94 25.13
C GLN A 64 11.41 -19.50 25.60
N GLU A 65 11.47 -18.51 24.70
CA GLU A 65 11.21 -17.10 25.01
C GLU A 65 9.72 -16.86 25.27
N ILE A 66 8.84 -17.51 24.50
CA ILE A 66 7.39 -17.49 24.73
C ILE A 66 7.07 -18.08 26.11
N ALA A 67 7.71 -19.20 26.47
CA ALA A 67 7.51 -19.82 27.77
C ALA A 67 8.00 -18.91 28.92
N ALA A 68 9.13 -18.23 28.75
CA ALA A 68 9.67 -17.29 29.73
C ALA A 68 8.71 -16.11 29.97
N GLU A 69 8.15 -15.54 28.91
CA GLU A 69 7.19 -14.42 29.02
C GLU A 69 5.89 -14.86 29.72
N VAL A 70 5.38 -16.06 29.40
CA VAL A 70 4.20 -16.64 30.08
C VAL A 70 4.49 -16.92 31.56
N HIS A 71 5.70 -17.40 31.89
CA HIS A 71 6.12 -17.62 33.27
C HIS A 71 6.18 -16.32 34.07
N LYS A 72 6.79 -15.28 33.50
CA LYS A 72 6.85 -13.94 34.09
C LYS A 72 5.46 -13.37 34.35
N TYR A 73 4.57 -13.44 33.36
CA TYR A 73 3.17 -13.01 33.50
C TYR A 73 2.43 -13.77 34.63
N ARG A 74 2.67 -15.07 34.76
CA ARG A 74 2.09 -15.89 35.84
C ARG A 74 2.61 -15.50 37.22
N GLU A 75 3.89 -15.14 37.34
CA GLU A 75 4.49 -14.70 38.59
C GLU A 75 3.97 -13.33 39.02
N GLU A 76 3.88 -12.38 38.08
CA GLU A 76 3.30 -11.04 38.32
C GLU A 76 1.84 -11.14 38.79
N LYS A 77 1.03 -12.01 38.18
CA LYS A 77 -0.36 -12.25 38.60
C LYS A 77 -0.50 -12.97 39.94
N ARG A 78 0.48 -13.78 40.34
CA ARG A 78 0.49 -14.45 41.65
C ARG A 78 0.93 -13.52 42.79
N GLY A 79 1.80 -12.56 42.52
CA GLY A 79 2.22 -11.54 43.48
C GLY A 79 1.11 -10.52 43.78
N ALA A 80 0.31 -10.15 42.78
CA ALA A 80 -0.77 -9.17 42.92
C ALA A 80 -2.02 -9.65 43.68
N GLY A 81 -2.07 -10.92 44.10
CA GLY A 81 -3.17 -11.51 44.89
C GLY A 81 -2.89 -11.66 46.38
N ARG A 82 -1.74 -11.20 46.87
CA ARG A 82 -1.36 -11.16 48.30
C ARG A 82 -1.00 -9.73 48.70
N SER A 83 -2.01 -8.89 48.81
CA SER A 83 -1.95 -7.57 49.45
C SER A 83 -3.31 -7.25 50.04
#